data_AF-A0A7R9W5Q6-F1
#
_entry.id   AF-A0A7R9W5Q6-F1
#
_cell.length_a   1.000
_cell.length_b   1.000
_cell.length_c   1.000
_cell.angle_alpha   90.00
_cell.angle_beta   90.00
_cell.angle_gamma   90.00
#
_symmetry.space_group_name_H-M   'P 1'
#
loop_
_entity.id
_entity.type
_entity.pdbx_description
1 polymer ?
#
loop_
_entity_poly.entity_id
_entity_poly.type
_entity_poly.pdbx_seq_one_letter_code
_entity_poly.pdbx_strand_id
1 'polypeptide(L)'
;EGSDMPPKDRRQTLLFSATFAPEIQKLASSFLRPYVWIAVGRVGSTVENIEQRLVRATSDKRKKLNLVVKALAESEGRTLVFVQKKRTATWLKGQLRRGGPSDAPPSERFPP
;
A
#
# COMPACT_ATOMS: atom_id res chain seq x y z
N GLU A 1 21.28 25.92 17.62
CA GLU A 1 22.11 26.02 16.40
C GLU A 1 21.24 26.53 15.26
N GLY A 2 21.67 27.61 14.60
CA GLY A 2 20.93 28.17 13.46
C GLY A 2 21.21 27.38 12.20
N SER A 3 20.16 26.86 11.56
CA SER A 3 20.25 26.23 10.24
C SER A 3 20.90 27.19 9.24
N ASP A 4 21.92 26.75 8.50
CA ASP A 4 22.59 27.45 7.38
C ASP A 4 21.69 27.56 6.12
N MET A 5 20.37 27.64 6.33
CA MET A 5 19.42 27.70 5.24
C MET A 5 19.25 29.15 4.83
N PRO A 6 19.51 29.52 3.56
CA PRO A 6 19.33 30.88 3.09
C PRO A 6 17.90 31.35 3.37
N PRO A 7 17.66 32.63 3.67
CA PRO A 7 16.32 33.15 3.92
C PRO A 7 15.29 32.74 2.85
N LYS A 8 14.03 32.61 3.28
CA LYS A 8 12.91 32.12 2.45
C LYS A 8 12.76 32.89 1.13
N ASP A 9 13.06 34.18 1.16
CA ASP A 9 13.09 35.16 0.06
C ASP A 9 14.35 35.10 -0.83
N ARG A 10 15.33 34.27 -0.47
CA ARG A 10 16.57 34.05 -1.25
C ARG A 10 16.76 32.61 -1.75
N ARG A 11 15.86 31.70 -1.42
CA ARG A 11 15.84 30.31 -1.92
C ARG A 11 14.56 29.96 -2.67
N GLN A 12 14.66 29.02 -3.61
CA GLN A 12 13.51 28.34 -4.20
C GLN A 12 13.28 27.03 -3.43
N THR A 13 12.06 26.81 -2.96
CA THR A 13 11.69 25.60 -2.23
C THR A 13 10.58 24.89 -2.98
N LEU A 14 10.73 23.59 -3.21
CA LEU A 14 9.70 22.71 -3.77
C LEU A 14 9.24 21.75 -2.68
N LEU A 15 7.93 21.57 -2.54
CA LEU A 15 7.33 20.61 -1.61
C LEU A 15 6.56 19.57 -2.42
N PHE A 16 6.97 18.30 -2.28
CA PHE A 16 6.29 17.16 -2.87
C PHE A 16 5.61 16.37 -1.76
N SER A 17 4.30 16.18 -1.88
CA SER A 17 3.57 15.36 -0.92
C SER A 17 2.40 14.64 -1.58
N ALA A 18 2.20 13.37 -1.20
CA ALA A 18 1.05 12.58 -1.63
C ALA A 18 -0.24 12.94 -0.87
N THR A 19 -0.09 13.54 0.33
CA THR A 19 -1.18 13.99 1.18
C THR A 19 -0.94 15.44 1.63
N PHE A 20 -1.98 16.18 1.99
CA PHE A 20 -1.82 17.59 2.38
C PHE A 20 -2.66 17.95 3.61
N ALA A 21 -2.45 17.17 4.66
CA ALA A 21 -3.08 17.38 5.96
C ALA A 21 -2.66 18.74 6.57
N PRO A 22 -3.43 19.30 7.53
CA PRO A 22 -3.18 20.62 8.09
C PRO A 22 -1.76 20.85 8.63
N GLU A 23 -1.11 19.81 9.14
CA GLU A 23 0.28 19.89 9.62
C GLU A 23 1.27 20.16 8.48
N ILE A 24 1.06 19.53 7.32
CA ILE A 24 1.87 19.75 6.12
C ILE A 24 1.61 21.14 5.55
N GLN A 25 0.37 21.65 5.65
CA GLN A 25 0.04 23.03 5.24
C GLN A 25 0.80 24.07 6.09
N LYS A 26 0.86 23.83 7.42
CA LYS A 26 1.66 24.67 8.33
C LYS A 26 3.14 24.62 7.95
N LEU A 27 3.69 23.44 7.66
CA LEU A 27 5.06 23.30 7.19
C LEU A 27 5.31 24.03 5.85
N ALA A 28 4.37 23.92 4.92
CA ALA A 28 4.45 24.63 3.65
C ALA A 28 4.51 26.15 3.85
N SER A 29 3.70 26.71 4.76
CA SER A 29 3.70 28.15 5.04
C SER A 29 5.02 28.67 5.62
N SER A 30 5.73 27.86 6.42
CA SER A 30 7.01 28.26 7.01
C SER A 30 8.18 28.16 6.01
N PHE A 31 8.12 27.24 5.03
CA PHE A 31 9.22 27.00 4.09
C PHE A 31 9.04 27.58 2.68
N LEU A 32 7.79 27.77 2.23
CA LEU A 32 7.46 28.19 0.85
C LEU A 32 7.02 29.64 0.80
N ARG A 33 7.58 30.43 -0.12
CA ARG A 33 7.03 31.74 -0.55
C ARG A 33 5.57 31.58 -1.03
N PRO A 34 4.83 32.66 -1.35
CA PRO A 34 3.58 32.51 -2.09
C PRO A 34 3.79 31.50 -3.23
N TYR A 35 3.12 30.35 -3.13
CA TYR A 35 3.43 29.17 -3.92
C TYR A 35 2.28 28.86 -4.87
N VAL A 36 2.63 28.28 -6.02
CA VAL A 36 1.65 27.69 -6.92
C VAL A 36 1.37 26.27 -6.46
N TRP A 37 0.09 25.95 -6.32
CA TRP A 37 -0.37 24.61 -5.97
C TRP A 37 -0.69 23.81 -7.24
N ILE A 38 -0.05 22.66 -7.41
CA ILE A 38 -0.33 21.73 -8.51
C ILE A 38 -0.74 20.40 -7.90
N ALA A 39 -1.94 19.94 -8.21
CA ALA A 39 -2.46 18.65 -7.79
C ALA A 39 -2.93 17.85 -9.00
N VAL A 40 -2.60 16.56 -9.02
CA VAL A 40 -3.08 15.59 -10.00
C VAL A 40 -3.95 14.59 -9.27
N GLY A 41 -5.24 14.52 -9.63
CA GLY A 41 -6.23 13.69 -8.94
C GLY A 41 -6.66 14.25 -7.56
N ARG A 42 -7.21 13.37 -6.71
CA ARG A 42 -7.69 13.74 -5.37
C ARG A 42 -6.62 13.50 -4.31
N VAL A 43 -6.10 14.59 -3.73
CA VAL A 43 -5.05 14.55 -2.71
C VAL A 43 -5.54 13.82 -1.46
N GLY A 44 -4.76 12.85 -0.98
CA GLY A 44 -5.08 12.07 0.21
C GLY A 44 -6.23 11.06 0.05
N SER A 45 -6.69 10.80 -1.18
CA SER A 45 -7.70 9.78 -1.46
C SER A 45 -7.11 8.66 -2.32
N THR A 46 -7.64 7.46 -2.15
CA THR A 46 -7.37 6.35 -3.07
C THR A 46 -7.94 6.71 -4.44
N VAL A 47 -7.25 6.30 -5.50
CA VAL A 47 -7.72 6.51 -6.88
C VAL A 47 -9.13 5.93 -7.01
N GLU A 48 -10.06 6.70 -7.59
CA GLU A 48 -11.49 6.32 -7.71
C GLU A 48 -11.69 5.01 -8.47
N ASN A 49 -10.72 4.63 -9.30
CA ASN A 49 -10.75 3.44 -10.15
C ASN A 49 -10.21 2.16 -9.46
N ILE A 50 -10.24 2.09 -8.12
CA ILE A 50 -9.83 0.88 -7.38
C ILE A 50 -11.09 0.15 -6.89
N GLU A 51 -11.37 -1.01 -7.46
CA GLU A 51 -12.39 -1.93 -6.94
C GLU A 51 -11.92 -2.56 -5.62
N GLN A 52 -12.73 -2.47 -4.57
CA GLN A 52 -12.42 -3.03 -3.26
C GLN A 52 -13.45 -4.10 -2.88
N ARG A 53 -12.97 -5.31 -2.55
CA ARG A 53 -13.81 -6.43 -2.11
C ARG A 53 -13.47 -6.81 -0.67
N LEU A 54 -14.51 -6.91 0.17
CA LEU A 54 -14.37 -7.35 1.56
C LEU A 54 -14.85 -8.79 1.71
N VAL A 55 -13.95 -9.66 2.17
CA VAL A 55 -14.25 -11.08 2.44
C VAL A 55 -14.13 -11.34 3.94
N ARG A 56 -15.22 -11.78 4.57
CA ARG A 56 -15.19 -12.21 5.96
C ARG A 56 -14.39 -13.51 6.10
N ALA A 57 -13.45 -13.52 7.02
CA ALA A 57 -12.61 -14.70 7.28
C ALA A 57 -12.57 -15.02 8.78
N THR A 58 -12.52 -16.31 9.11
CA THR A 58 -12.32 -16.77 10.49
C THR A 58 -10.89 -16.52 10.95
N SER A 59 -10.60 -16.64 12.26
CA SER A 59 -9.24 -16.55 12.80
C SER A 59 -8.33 -17.72 12.40
N ASP A 60 -8.90 -18.78 11.81
CA ASP A 60 -8.19 -19.96 11.33
C ASP A 60 -7.28 -19.62 10.13
N LYS A 61 -5.99 -19.86 10.30
CA LYS A 61 -4.96 -19.59 9.28
C LYS A 61 -5.14 -20.41 8.02
N ARG A 62 -5.59 -21.67 8.12
CA ARG A 62 -5.80 -22.53 6.95
C ARG A 62 -6.97 -22.03 6.13
N LYS A 63 -8.09 -21.70 6.77
CA LYS A 63 -9.25 -21.11 6.07
C LYS A 63 -8.91 -19.78 5.39
N LYS A 64 -8.11 -18.93 6.04
CA LYS A 64 -7.59 -17.69 5.41
C LYS A 64 -6.70 -17.98 4.19
N LEU A 65 -5.86 -19.02 4.24
CA LEU A 65 -5.01 -19.40 3.12
C LEU A 65 -5.86 -19.79 1.89
N ASN A 66 -6.93 -20.57 2.07
CA ASN A 66 -7.83 -20.93 0.98
C ASN A 66 -8.42 -19.69 0.30
N LEU A 67 -8.86 -18.71 1.10
CA LEU A 67 -9.40 -17.45 0.58
C LEU A 67 -8.34 -16.66 -0.23
N VAL A 68 -7.09 -16.63 0.25
CA VAL A 68 -5.99 -15.99 -0.47
C VAL A 68 -5.71 -16.70 -1.79
N VAL A 69 -5.63 -18.04 -1.80
CA VAL A 69 -5.39 -18.80 -3.03
C VAL A 69 -6.50 -18.58 -4.05
N LYS A 70 -7.76 -18.60 -3.60
CA LYS A 70 -8.91 -18.30 -4.46
C LYS A 70 -8.81 -16.89 -5.05
N ALA A 71 -8.52 -15.88 -4.23
CA ALA A 71 -8.36 -14.50 -4.71
C ALA A 71 -7.19 -14.34 -5.69
N LEU A 72 -6.10 -15.08 -5.50
CA LEU A 72 -4.96 -15.08 -6.41
C LEU A 72 -5.28 -15.80 -7.74
N ALA A 73 -6.11 -16.85 -7.72
CA ALA A 73 -6.55 -17.54 -8.93
C ALA A 73 -7.48 -16.68 -9.81
N GLU A 74 -8.24 -15.77 -9.19
CA GLU A 74 -9.08 -14.79 -9.89
C GLU A 74 -8.29 -13.57 -10.42
N SER A 75 -7.04 -13.39 -9.99
CA SER A 75 -6.20 -12.24 -10.36
C SER A 75 -5.31 -12.59 -11.54
N GLU A 76 -5.33 -11.77 -12.58
CA GLU A 76 -4.38 -11.88 -13.68
C GLU A 76 -3.13 -11.02 -13.39
N GLY A 77 -1.94 -11.59 -13.59
CA GLY A 77 -0.68 -10.87 -13.48
C GLY A 77 0.00 -10.91 -12.10
N ARG A 78 0.86 -9.91 -11.84
CA ARG A 78 1.66 -9.85 -10.61
C ARG A 78 0.86 -9.25 -9.47
N THR A 79 0.60 -10.05 -8.43
CA THR A 79 -0.16 -9.61 -7.25
C THR A 79 0.74 -9.35 -6.04
N LEU A 80 0.50 -8.25 -5.33
CA LEU A 80 1.17 -7.94 -4.06
C LEU A 80 0.25 -8.29 -2.89
N VAL A 81 0.71 -9.20 -2.01
CA VAL A 81 -0.05 -9.63 -0.82
C VAL A 81 0.56 -9.04 0.45
N PHE A 82 -0.19 -8.18 1.13
CA PHE A 82 0.21 -7.60 2.40
C PHE A 82 -0.22 -8.47 3.59
N VAL A 83 0.69 -8.64 4.56
CA VAL A 83 0.41 -9.34 5.82
C VAL A 83 1.04 -8.57 6.99
N GLN A 84 0.45 -8.70 8.18
CA GLN A 84 0.84 -7.89 9.35
C GLN A 84 2.26 -8.17 9.88
N LYS A 85 2.75 -9.42 9.79
CA LYS A 85 4.02 -9.84 10.43
C LYS A 85 4.93 -10.55 9.43
N LYS A 86 6.25 -10.29 9.51
CA LYS A 86 7.28 -10.94 8.68
C LYS A 86 7.19 -12.47 8.70
N ARG A 87 7.01 -13.07 9.89
CA ARG A 87 6.87 -14.53 10.03
C ARG A 87 5.67 -15.08 9.26
N THR A 88 4.56 -14.34 9.20
CA THR A 88 3.38 -14.71 8.41
C THR A 88 3.68 -14.64 6.92
N ALA A 89 4.44 -13.63 6.47
CA ALA A 89 4.86 -13.52 5.06
C ALA A 89 5.72 -14.70 4.63
N THR A 90 6.71 -15.09 5.46
CA THR A 90 7.56 -16.25 5.18
C THR A 90 6.75 -17.55 5.15
N TRP A 91 5.81 -17.72 6.07
CA TRP A 91 4.92 -18.89 6.09
C TRP A 91 4.03 -18.94 4.85
N LEU A 92 3.38 -17.83 4.49
CA LEU A 92 2.51 -17.73 3.31
C LEU A 92 3.28 -18.02 2.02
N LYS A 93 4.48 -17.45 1.86
CA LYS A 93 5.39 -17.77 0.74
C LYS A 93 5.65 -19.27 0.65
N GLY A 94 5.94 -19.92 1.78
CA GLY A 94 6.17 -21.36 1.83
C GLY A 94 4.94 -22.19 1.44
N GLN A 95 3.73 -21.74 1.80
CA GLN A 95 2.48 -22.40 1.41
C GLN A 95 2.20 -22.23 -0.09
N LEU A 96 2.30 -21.00 -0.62
CA LEU A 96 2.06 -20.73 -2.03
C LEU A 96 3.03 -21.49 -2.94
N ARG A 97 4.32 -21.58 -2.57
CA ARG A 97 5.31 -22.40 -3.29
C ARG A 97 5.01 -23.90 -3.29
N ARG A 98 4.19 -24.39 -2.35
CA ARG A 98 3.76 -25.79 -2.26
C ARG A 98 2.41 -26.03 -2.96
N GLY A 99 1.86 -25.01 -3.60
CA GLY A 99 0.54 -25.06 -4.24
C GLY A 99 -0.63 -24.76 -3.32
N GLY A 100 -0.40 -24.17 -2.16
CA GLY A 100 -1.45 -23.79 -1.20
C GLY A 100 -1.68 -24.84 -0.10
N PRO A 101 -2.90 -24.95 0.44
CA PRO A 101 -3.24 -25.92 1.49
C PRO A 101 -3.04 -27.36 0.99
N SER A 102 -2.45 -28.23 1.80
CA SER A 102 -2.16 -29.63 1.43
C SER A 102 -3.40 -30.42 0.99
N ASP A 103 -4.53 -30.09 1.59
CA ASP A 103 -5.79 -30.83 1.45
C ASP A 103 -6.68 -30.23 0.36
N ALA A 104 -6.20 -29.20 -0.36
CA ALA A 104 -6.93 -28.60 -1.46
C ALA A 104 -6.91 -29.51 -2.71
N PRO A 105 -8.06 -29.71 -3.39
CA PRO A 105 -8.13 -30.48 -4.62
C PRO A 105 -7.21 -29.85 -5.69
N PRO A 106 -6.70 -30.63 -6.67
CA PRO A 106 -5.76 -30.14 -7.67
C PRO A 106 -6.22 -28.89 -8.44
N SER A 107 -7.53 -28.74 -8.63
CA SER A 107 -8.16 -27.57 -9.27
C SER A 107 -8.11 -26.28 -8.44
N GLU A 108 -7.85 -26.37 -7.14
CA GLU A 108 -7.76 -25.24 -6.21
C GLU A 108 -6.31 -24.97 -5.75
N ARG A 109 -5.34 -25.68 -6.31
CA ARG A 109 -3.93 -25.47 -6.00
C ARG A 109 -3.37 -24.31 -6.79
N PHE A 110 -2.53 -23.52 -6.12
CA PHE A 110 -1.80 -22.45 -6.79
C PHE A 110 -0.74 -23.08 -7.71
N PRO A 111 -0.67 -22.71 -8.99
CA PRO A 111 0.36 -23.22 -9.90
C PRO A 111 1.75 -22.78 -9.42
N PRO A 112 2.81 -23.57 -9.70
CA PRO A 112 4.17 -23.24 -9.32
C PRO A 112 4.69 -21.95 -9.98
#